data_AF-A0A4Z0NG45-F1
#
_entry.id   AF-A0A4Z0NG45-F1
#
_cell.length_a   1.000
_cell.length_b   1.000
_cell.length_c   1.000
_cell.angle_alpha   90.00
_cell.angle_beta   90.00
_cell.angle_gamma   90.00
#
_symmetry.space_group_name_H-M   'P 1'
#
loop_
_entity.id
_entity.type
_entity.pdbx_description
1 polymer ?
#
loop_
_entity_poly.entity_id
_entity_poly.type
_entity_poly.pdbx_seq_one_letter_code
_entity_poly.pdbx_strand_id
1 'polypeptide(L)'
;MAPLVEALARTVVYLGQQRSALALTAEDVTGRLGGLLLDGREFADAEADRFRAECQAAEAETVRRLSTVLADTAERALTDRVRALDRRTAVLVGLAVAGALILGISGGWWAGDRSARAEITTIEDSVRAAFREGPGAAALWTDLMRWNDPKAALATCREAGEILIQGGRRACRIPFWIERPPPAQRM
;
A
#
# COMPACT_ATOMS: atom_id res chain seq x y z
N MET A 1 119.84 32.77 -27.27
CA MET A 1 118.79 31.73 -27.30
C MET A 1 118.17 31.42 -25.93
N ALA A 2 118.74 31.84 -24.80
CA ALA A 2 118.22 31.55 -23.45
C ALA A 2 116.87 32.21 -23.05
N PRO A 3 116.57 33.49 -23.36
CA PRO A 3 115.39 34.16 -22.76
C PRO A 3 114.05 33.73 -23.37
N LEU A 4 114.05 33.25 -24.62
CA LEU A 4 112.84 32.82 -25.33
C LEU A 4 112.31 31.49 -24.78
N VAL A 5 113.20 30.56 -24.45
CA VAL A 5 112.84 29.26 -23.86
C VAL A 5 112.28 29.45 -22.45
N GLU A 6 112.84 30.38 -21.68
CA GLU A 6 112.36 30.67 -20.32
C GLU A 6 110.98 31.36 -20.32
N ALA A 7 110.75 32.29 -21.26
CA ALA A 7 109.43 32.90 -21.45
C ALA A 7 108.37 31.87 -21.88
N LEU A 8 108.74 30.91 -22.73
CA LEU A 8 107.86 29.83 -23.18
C LEU A 8 107.54 28.86 -22.03
N ALA A 9 108.53 28.51 -21.21
CA ALA A 9 108.34 27.67 -20.03
C ALA A 9 107.38 28.32 -19.00
N ARG A 10 107.53 29.63 -18.74
CA ARG A 10 106.61 30.36 -17.84
C ARG A 10 105.19 30.43 -18.38
N THR A 11 105.02 30.63 -19.69
CA THR A 11 103.69 30.63 -20.31
C THR A 11 103.02 29.26 -20.26
N VAL A 12 103.76 28.17 -20.49
CA VAL A 12 103.22 26.80 -20.34
C VAL A 12 102.79 26.51 -18.91
N VAL A 13 103.58 26.90 -17.90
CA VAL A 13 103.23 26.74 -16.48
C VAL A 13 101.99 27.58 -16.12
N TYR A 14 101.93 28.82 -16.58
CA TYR A 14 100.78 29.70 -16.36
C TYR A 14 99.49 29.15 -16.99
N LEU A 15 99.56 28.67 -18.23
CA LEU A 15 98.43 28.02 -18.90
C LEU A 15 98.01 26.72 -18.19
N GLY A 16 98.97 25.95 -17.67
CA GLY A 16 98.69 24.78 -16.84
C GLY A 16 97.94 25.14 -15.55
N GLN A 17 98.36 26.20 -14.85
CA GLN A 17 97.67 26.69 -13.65
C GLN A 17 96.27 27.24 -13.96
N GLN A 18 96.09 27.99 -15.05
CA GLN A 18 94.77 28.44 -15.50
C GLN A 18 93.85 27.28 -15.83
N ARG A 19 94.35 26.25 -16.53
CA ARG A 19 93.57 25.06 -16.87
C ARG A 19 93.11 24.31 -15.62
N SER A 20 94.00 24.13 -14.64
CA SER A 20 93.64 23.48 -13.37
C SER A 20 92.63 24.28 -12.57
N ALA A 21 92.78 25.61 -12.51
CA ALA A 21 91.80 26.49 -11.86
C ALA A 21 90.42 26.41 -12.53
N LEU A 22 90.38 26.39 -13.87
CA LEU A 22 89.14 26.23 -14.64
C LEU A 22 88.50 24.85 -14.46
N ALA A 23 89.30 23.78 -14.32
CA ALA A 23 88.78 22.45 -14.06
C ALA A 23 88.11 22.36 -12.67
N LEU A 24 88.74 22.95 -11.64
CA LEU A 24 88.18 22.99 -10.29
C LEU A 24 86.90 23.82 -10.21
N THR A 25 86.85 24.97 -10.90
CA THR A 25 85.62 25.78 -10.95
C THR A 25 84.51 25.10 -11.75
N ALA A 26 84.85 24.38 -12.83
CA ALA A 26 83.88 23.59 -13.57
C ALA A 26 83.28 22.47 -12.71
N GLU A 27 84.10 21.77 -11.92
CA GLU A 27 83.67 20.70 -11.02
C GLU A 27 82.73 21.23 -9.92
N ASP A 28 83.08 22.35 -9.26
CA ASP A 28 82.21 23.00 -8.27
C ASP A 28 80.86 23.42 -8.88
N VAL A 29 80.88 24.05 -10.06
CA VAL A 29 79.65 24.47 -10.74
C VAL A 29 78.79 23.27 -11.12
N THR A 30 79.38 22.18 -11.63
CA THR A 30 78.62 20.96 -11.93
C THR A 30 78.06 20.30 -10.67
N GLY A 31 78.80 20.32 -9.56
CA GLY A 31 78.33 19.81 -8.27
C GLY A 31 77.15 20.62 -7.74
N ARG A 32 77.23 21.96 -7.80
CA ARG A 32 76.14 22.86 -7.38
C ARG A 32 74.91 22.74 -8.27
N LEU A 33 75.08 22.65 -9.60
CA LEU A 33 73.98 22.39 -10.52
C LEU A 33 73.33 21.03 -10.27
N GLY A 34 74.13 19.98 -10.02
CA GLY A 34 73.65 18.65 -9.66
C GLY A 34 72.82 18.67 -8.38
N GLY A 35 73.29 19.36 -7.34
CA GLY A 35 72.55 19.56 -6.10
C GLY A 35 71.22 20.29 -6.30
N LEU A 36 71.22 21.41 -7.03
CA LEU A 36 69.99 22.17 -7.31
C LEU A 36 68.96 21.38 -8.13
N LEU A 37 69.41 20.53 -9.06
CA LEU A 37 68.51 19.67 -9.83
C LEU A 37 67.90 18.55 -8.98
N LEU A 38 68.66 17.98 -8.04
CA LEU A 38 68.15 16.98 -7.10
C LEU A 38 67.14 17.60 -6.14
N ASP A 39 67.48 18.74 -5.52
CA ASP A 39 66.58 19.49 -4.64
C ASP A 39 65.30 19.91 -5.39
N GLY A 40 65.44 20.39 -6.62
CA GLY A 40 64.32 20.77 -7.47
C GLY A 40 63.41 19.59 -7.82
N ARG A 41 63.99 18.40 -8.02
CA ARG A 41 63.23 17.16 -8.27
C ARG A 41 62.51 16.69 -7.01
N GLU A 42 63.18 16.68 -5.87
CA GLU A 42 62.57 16.29 -4.59
C GLU A 42 61.42 17.23 -4.22
N PHE A 43 61.60 18.54 -4.43
CA PHE A 43 60.53 19.51 -4.24
C PHE A 43 59.34 19.28 -5.18
N ALA A 44 59.61 19.00 -6.47
CA ALA A 44 58.56 18.72 -7.45
C ALA A 44 57.79 17.43 -7.12
N ASP A 45 58.49 16.37 -6.70
CA ASP A 45 57.88 15.10 -6.30
C ASP A 45 57.03 15.28 -5.03
N ALA A 46 57.51 16.03 -4.03
CA ALA A 46 56.76 16.33 -2.82
C ALA A 46 55.48 17.14 -3.09
N GLU A 47 55.54 18.11 -4.00
CA GLU A 47 54.37 18.91 -4.38
C GLU A 47 53.37 18.09 -5.21
N ALA A 48 53.86 17.21 -6.09
CA ALA A 48 53.02 16.28 -6.83
C ALA A 48 52.29 15.29 -5.91
N ASP A 49 52.95 14.79 -4.88
CA ASP A 49 52.34 13.90 -3.90
C ASP A 49 51.28 14.61 -3.05
N ARG A 50 51.51 15.87 -2.64
CA ARG A 50 50.48 16.68 -1.97
C ARG A 50 49.28 16.90 -2.87
N PHE A 51 49.49 17.29 -4.12
CA PHE A 51 48.39 17.51 -5.06
C PHE A 51 47.56 16.24 -5.27
N ARG A 52 48.20 15.08 -5.42
CA ARG A 52 47.48 13.79 -5.54
C ARG A 52 46.69 13.47 -4.28
N ALA A 53 47.24 13.71 -3.09
CA ALA A 53 46.54 13.48 -1.84
C ALA A 53 45.31 14.40 -1.68
N GLU A 54 45.45 15.68 -2.02
CA GLU A 54 44.33 16.63 -2.02
C GLU A 54 43.25 16.24 -3.03
N CYS A 55 43.65 15.82 -4.24
CA CYS A 55 42.71 15.35 -5.26
C CYS A 55 41.93 14.11 -4.79
N GLN A 56 42.61 13.13 -4.20
CA GLN A 56 41.97 11.93 -3.65
C GLN A 56 41.02 12.26 -2.49
N ALA A 57 41.40 13.18 -1.61
CA ALA A 57 40.54 13.62 -0.52
C ALA A 57 39.30 14.35 -1.05
N ALA A 58 39.45 15.21 -2.05
CA ALA A 58 38.34 15.91 -2.70
C ALA A 58 37.41 14.94 -3.43
N GLU A 59 37.96 13.94 -4.13
CA GLU A 59 37.18 12.89 -4.80
C GLU A 59 36.38 12.07 -3.79
N ALA A 60 37.02 11.61 -2.71
CA ALA A 60 36.37 10.84 -1.66
C ALA A 60 35.23 11.62 -0.98
N GLU A 61 35.45 12.90 -0.65
CA GLU A 61 34.41 13.77 -0.09
C GLU A 61 33.27 14.02 -1.09
N THR A 62 33.59 14.19 -2.38
CA THR A 62 32.57 14.37 -3.43
C THR A 62 31.72 13.11 -3.59
N VAL A 63 32.35 11.94 -3.65
CA VAL A 63 31.64 10.65 -3.72
C VAL A 63 30.77 10.45 -2.49
N ARG A 64 31.28 10.75 -1.29
CA ARG A 64 30.51 10.65 -0.04
C ARG A 64 29.31 11.57 -0.01
N ARG A 65 29.44 12.82 -0.50
CA ARG A 65 28.32 13.76 -0.60
C ARG A 65 27.29 13.28 -1.61
N LEU A 66 27.72 12.87 -2.81
CA LEU A 66 26.83 12.37 -3.85
C LEU A 66 26.09 11.11 -3.40
N SER A 67 26.77 10.16 -2.77
CA SER A 67 26.14 8.94 -2.26
C SER A 67 25.10 9.25 -1.19
N THR A 68 25.38 10.21 -0.30
CA THR A 68 24.43 10.61 0.74
C THR A 68 23.20 11.29 0.14
N VAL A 69 23.38 12.20 -0.81
CA VAL A 69 22.26 12.88 -1.50
C VAL A 69 21.44 11.88 -2.31
N LEU A 70 22.08 10.92 -2.98
CA LEU A 70 21.40 9.87 -3.73
C LEU A 70 20.60 8.94 -2.81
N ALA A 71 21.16 8.55 -1.66
CA ALA A 71 20.45 7.75 -0.67
C ALA A 71 19.20 8.49 -0.14
N ASP A 72 19.37 9.75 0.28
CA ASP A 72 18.27 10.59 0.79
C ASP A 72 17.16 10.79 -0.25
N THR A 73 17.53 11.04 -1.51
CA THR A 73 16.55 11.24 -2.58
C THR A 73 15.84 9.95 -2.95
N ALA A 74 16.53 8.81 -2.96
CA ALA A 74 15.93 7.50 -3.16
C ALA A 74 14.94 7.16 -2.05
N GLU A 75 15.30 7.38 -0.78
CA GLU A 75 14.45 7.10 0.38
C GLU A 75 13.18 7.96 0.37
N ARG A 76 13.29 9.25 0.06
CA ARG A 76 12.13 10.15 -0.09
C ARG A 76 11.22 9.69 -1.22
N ALA A 77 11.78 9.37 -2.39
CA ALA A 77 11.01 8.91 -3.55
C ALA A 77 10.28 7.59 -3.27
N LEU A 78 10.93 6.65 -2.57
CA LEU A 78 10.31 5.39 -2.15
C LEU A 78 9.18 5.63 -1.14
N THR A 79 9.41 6.46 -0.14
CA THR A 79 8.41 6.79 0.89
C THR A 79 7.16 7.43 0.28
N ASP A 80 7.33 8.36 -0.65
CA ASP A 80 6.22 9.01 -1.33
C ASP A 80 5.44 8.04 -2.22
N ARG A 81 6.13 7.11 -2.89
CA ARG A 81 5.49 6.07 -3.70
C ARG A 81 4.70 5.08 -2.85
N VAL A 82 5.24 4.64 -1.72
CA VAL A 82 4.54 3.75 -0.77
C VAL A 82 3.28 4.45 -0.24
N ARG A 83 3.39 5.71 0.20
CA ARG A 83 2.21 6.48 0.67
C ARG A 83 1.14 6.65 -0.40
N ALA A 84 1.53 6.87 -1.65
CA ALA A 84 0.58 6.99 -2.76
C ALA A 84 -0.13 5.65 -3.05
N LEU A 85 0.60 4.53 -2.97
CA LEU A 85 0.04 3.20 -3.13
C LEU A 85 -0.89 2.85 -1.96
N ASP A 86 -0.51 3.13 -0.71
CA ASP A 86 -1.36 2.89 0.46
C ASP A 86 -2.68 3.65 0.36
N ARG A 87 -2.64 4.93 -0.04
CA ARG A 87 -3.87 5.72 -0.22
C ARG A 87 -4.77 5.15 -1.33
N ARG A 88 -4.20 4.77 -2.48
CA ARG A 88 -4.98 4.17 -3.57
C ARG A 88 -5.61 2.85 -3.15
N THR A 89 -4.84 2.02 -2.45
CA THR A 89 -5.29 0.70 -1.98
C THR A 89 -6.39 0.87 -0.93
N ALA A 90 -6.23 1.79 0.02
CA ALA A 90 -7.24 2.11 1.02
C ALA A 90 -8.55 2.59 0.38
N VAL A 91 -8.48 3.46 -0.63
CA VAL A 91 -9.67 3.94 -1.37
C VAL A 91 -10.35 2.80 -2.13
N LEU A 92 -9.59 1.95 -2.82
CA LEU A 92 -10.15 0.81 -3.57
C LEU A 92 -10.83 -0.19 -2.63
N VAL A 93 -10.20 -0.52 -1.50
CA VAL A 93 -10.79 -1.41 -0.48
C VAL A 93 -12.05 -0.77 0.11
N GLY A 94 -12.01 0.52 0.44
CA GLY A 94 -13.18 1.26 0.94
C GLY A 94 -14.35 1.23 -0.04
N LEU A 95 -14.10 1.47 -1.33
CA LEU A 95 -15.11 1.40 -2.39
C LEU A 95 -15.65 -0.01 -2.58
N ALA A 96 -14.80 -1.04 -2.53
CA ALA A 96 -15.23 -2.43 -2.65
C ALA A 96 -16.16 -2.84 -1.51
N VAL A 97 -15.82 -2.48 -0.27
CA VAL A 97 -16.66 -2.76 0.92
C VAL A 97 -17.98 -2.01 0.82
N ALA A 98 -17.96 -0.71 0.48
CA ALA A 98 -19.17 0.08 0.31
C ALA A 98 -20.08 -0.50 -0.79
N GLY A 99 -19.50 -0.90 -1.93
CA GLY A 99 -20.22 -1.54 -3.02
C GLY A 99 -20.87 -2.86 -2.60
N ALA A 100 -20.12 -3.72 -1.89
CA ALA A 100 -20.65 -4.98 -1.37
C ALA A 100 -21.82 -4.78 -0.39
N LEU A 101 -21.73 -3.78 0.50
CA LEU A 101 -22.82 -3.43 1.41
C LEU A 101 -24.06 -2.94 0.67
N ILE A 102 -23.90 -2.03 -0.29
CA ILE A 102 -25.02 -1.52 -1.10
C ILE A 102 -25.70 -2.65 -1.87
N LEU A 103 -24.91 -3.52 -2.50
CA LEU A 103 -25.44 -4.68 -3.24
C LEU A 103 -26.14 -5.68 -2.32
N GLY A 104 -25.60 -5.93 -1.12
CA GLY A 104 -26.22 -6.82 -0.14
C GLY A 104 -27.56 -6.28 0.37
N ILE A 105 -27.63 -5.00 0.73
CA ILE A 105 -28.86 -4.36 1.22
C ILE A 105 -29.92 -4.32 0.12
N SER A 106 -29.55 -3.84 -1.08
CA SER A 106 -30.49 -3.73 -2.20
C SER A 106 -30.97 -5.09 -2.70
N GLY A 107 -30.07 -6.07 -2.82
CA GLY A 107 -30.40 -7.44 -3.20
C GLY A 107 -31.31 -8.12 -2.17
N GLY A 108 -31.00 -7.98 -0.88
CA GLY A 108 -31.81 -8.54 0.19
C GLY A 108 -33.22 -7.91 0.27
N TRP A 109 -33.31 -6.59 0.15
CA TRP A 109 -34.59 -5.88 0.12
C TRP A 109 -35.45 -6.30 -1.07
N TRP A 110 -34.86 -6.37 -2.26
CA TRP A 110 -35.59 -6.73 -3.48
C TRP A 110 -36.06 -8.18 -3.49
N ALA A 111 -35.21 -9.10 -3.01
CA ALA A 111 -35.59 -10.50 -2.85
C ALA A 111 -36.74 -10.66 -1.84
N GLY A 112 -36.67 -9.96 -0.70
CA GLY A 112 -37.71 -9.97 0.33
C GLY A 112 -39.04 -9.36 -0.12
N ASP A 113 -39.00 -8.23 -0.83
CA ASP A 113 -40.20 -7.60 -1.40
C ASP A 113 -40.89 -8.52 -2.42
N ARG A 114 -40.13 -9.21 -3.27
CA ARG A 114 -40.70 -10.18 -4.22
C ARG A 114 -41.33 -11.39 -3.53
N SER A 115 -40.68 -11.95 -2.51
CA SER A 115 -41.25 -13.08 -1.77
C SER A 115 -42.54 -12.69 -1.04
N ALA A 116 -42.55 -11.51 -0.40
CA ALA A 116 -43.73 -11.00 0.30
C ALA A 116 -44.89 -10.76 -0.68
N ARG A 117 -44.62 -10.16 -1.85
CA ARG A 117 -45.63 -9.95 -2.88
C ARG A 117 -46.20 -11.26 -3.43
N ALA A 118 -45.35 -12.26 -3.68
CA ALA A 118 -45.81 -13.57 -4.17
C ALA A 118 -46.71 -14.29 -3.15
N GLU A 119 -46.40 -14.19 -1.86
CA GLU A 119 -47.24 -14.74 -0.80
C GLU A 119 -48.58 -14.01 -0.71
N ILE A 120 -48.58 -12.67 -0.75
CA ILE A 120 -49.79 -11.85 -0.72
C ILE A 120 -50.69 -12.16 -1.92
N THR A 121 -50.15 -12.24 -3.15
CA THR A 121 -50.96 -12.55 -4.34
C THR A 121 -51.61 -13.93 -4.24
N THR A 122 -50.89 -14.91 -3.67
CA THR A 122 -51.43 -16.26 -3.47
C THR A 122 -52.58 -16.25 -2.45
N ILE A 123 -52.44 -15.48 -1.37
CA ILE A 123 -53.51 -15.31 -0.37
C ILE A 123 -54.71 -14.61 -1.00
N GLU A 124 -54.51 -13.51 -1.72
CA GLU A 124 -55.58 -12.76 -2.40
C GLU A 124 -56.38 -13.64 -3.37
N ASP A 125 -55.71 -14.47 -4.18
CA ASP A 125 -56.39 -15.38 -5.11
C ASP A 125 -57.19 -16.45 -4.38
N SER A 126 -56.66 -16.99 -3.26
CA SER A 126 -57.37 -17.97 -2.44
C SER A 126 -58.61 -17.38 -1.77
N VAL A 127 -58.51 -16.13 -1.27
CA VAL A 127 -59.59 -15.39 -0.65
C VAL A 127 -60.66 -15.03 -1.69
N ARG A 128 -60.23 -14.55 -2.86
CA ARG A 128 -61.13 -14.28 -3.99
C ARG A 128 -61.87 -15.55 -4.43
N ALA A 129 -61.17 -16.68 -4.47
CA ALA A 129 -61.77 -17.96 -4.79
C ALA A 129 -62.82 -18.40 -3.76
N ALA A 130 -62.56 -18.20 -2.47
CA ALA A 130 -63.49 -18.53 -1.37
C ALA A 130 -64.76 -17.66 -1.40
N PHE A 131 -64.67 -16.41 -1.87
CA PHE A 131 -65.81 -15.51 -1.98
C PHE A 131 -66.53 -15.52 -3.33
N ARG A 132 -66.24 -16.50 -4.21
CA ARG A 132 -66.94 -16.64 -5.49
C ARG A 132 -68.45 -16.89 -5.36
N GLU A 133 -68.90 -17.39 -4.20
CA GLU A 133 -70.31 -17.66 -3.89
C GLU A 133 -71.12 -16.38 -3.59
N GLY A 134 -70.49 -15.21 -3.59
CA GLY A 134 -71.14 -13.91 -3.50
C GLY A 134 -71.06 -13.24 -2.12
N PRO A 135 -71.61 -12.02 -1.99
CA PRO A 135 -71.44 -11.19 -0.79
C PRO A 135 -72.06 -11.79 0.48
N GLY A 136 -73.08 -12.65 0.36
CA GLY A 136 -73.68 -13.34 1.51
C GLY A 136 -72.72 -14.33 2.18
N ALA A 137 -71.99 -15.12 1.39
CA ALA A 137 -70.95 -16.02 1.89
C ALA A 137 -69.82 -15.25 2.57
N ALA A 138 -69.48 -14.05 2.05
CA ALA A 138 -68.48 -13.18 2.64
C ALA A 138 -68.88 -12.62 4.01
N ALA A 139 -70.15 -12.20 4.16
CA ALA A 139 -70.69 -11.77 5.44
C ALA A 139 -70.67 -12.90 6.47
N LEU A 140 -71.14 -14.10 6.07
CA LEU A 140 -71.14 -15.28 6.95
C LEU A 140 -69.72 -15.65 7.38
N TRP A 141 -68.75 -15.69 6.47
CA TRP A 141 -67.36 -15.96 6.82
C TRP A 141 -66.77 -14.92 7.76
N THR A 142 -67.11 -13.64 7.56
CA THR A 142 -66.67 -12.55 8.43
C THR A 142 -67.24 -12.70 9.84
N ASP A 143 -68.52 -13.03 9.95
CA ASP A 143 -69.18 -13.29 11.23
C ASP A 143 -68.56 -14.50 11.93
N LEU A 144 -68.30 -15.58 11.20
CA LEU A 144 -67.61 -16.76 11.72
C LEU A 144 -66.20 -16.43 12.25
N MET A 145 -65.41 -15.65 11.51
CA MET A 145 -64.08 -15.21 11.94
C MET A 145 -64.12 -14.21 13.09
N ARG A 146 -65.25 -13.53 13.29
CA ARG A 146 -65.44 -12.60 14.41
C ARG A 146 -65.86 -13.32 15.69
N TRP A 147 -66.60 -14.41 15.58
CA TRP A 147 -67.05 -15.21 16.72
C TRP A 147 -66.05 -16.29 17.14
N ASN A 148 -65.10 -16.62 16.27
CA ASN A 148 -64.11 -17.65 16.51
C ASN A 148 -62.69 -17.08 16.37
N ASP A 149 -61.76 -17.51 17.24
CA ASP A 149 -60.34 -17.23 17.06
C ASP A 149 -59.67 -18.43 16.37
N PRO A 150 -59.46 -18.40 15.04
CA PRO A 150 -58.86 -19.51 14.32
C PRO A 150 -57.42 -19.79 14.75
N LYS A 151 -56.68 -18.80 15.27
CA LYS A 151 -55.30 -19.01 15.75
C LYS A 151 -55.30 -19.78 17.05
N ALA A 152 -56.16 -19.39 18.01
CA ALA A 152 -56.31 -20.12 19.27
C ALA A 152 -56.82 -21.54 19.02
N ALA A 153 -57.82 -21.69 18.16
CA ALA A 153 -58.35 -22.98 17.73
C ALA A 153 -57.29 -23.92 17.14
N LEU A 154 -56.45 -23.43 16.23
CA LEU A 154 -55.37 -24.21 15.64
C LEU A 154 -54.23 -24.52 16.62
N ALA A 155 -54.04 -23.70 17.66
CA ALA A 155 -53.06 -23.97 18.70
C ALA A 155 -53.45 -25.21 19.51
N THR A 156 -54.73 -25.38 19.86
CA THR A 156 -55.26 -26.59 20.53
C THR A 156 -55.00 -27.85 19.71
N CYS A 157 -55.09 -27.75 18.39
CA CYS A 157 -54.84 -28.87 17.47
C CYS A 157 -53.37 -29.30 17.36
N ARG A 158 -52.43 -28.58 17.98
CA ARG A 158 -51.01 -28.96 18.03
C ARG A 158 -50.70 -29.90 19.20
N GLU A 159 -51.62 -30.04 20.16
CA GLU A 159 -51.46 -30.94 21.30
C GLU A 159 -51.64 -32.42 20.86
N ALA A 160 -50.83 -33.32 21.42
CA ALA A 160 -50.84 -34.72 21.05
C ALA A 160 -52.12 -35.42 21.54
N GLY A 161 -52.98 -35.82 20.60
CA GLY A 161 -54.23 -36.55 20.90
C GLY A 161 -55.45 -36.08 20.09
N GLU A 162 -55.43 -34.84 19.61
CA GLU A 162 -56.57 -34.21 18.92
C GLU A 162 -56.50 -34.29 17.38
N ILE A 163 -55.43 -34.91 16.85
CA ILE A 163 -55.18 -34.99 15.41
C ILE A 163 -55.70 -36.33 14.88
N LEU A 164 -56.72 -36.24 14.03
CA LEU A 164 -57.28 -37.38 13.30
C LEU A 164 -56.88 -37.33 11.83
N ILE A 165 -56.94 -38.47 11.13
CA ILE A 165 -56.75 -38.53 9.69
C ILE A 165 -58.12 -38.71 9.03
N GLN A 166 -58.53 -37.76 8.19
CA GLN A 166 -59.75 -37.80 7.40
C GLN A 166 -59.43 -37.56 5.93
N GLY A 167 -59.88 -38.45 5.05
CA GLY A 167 -59.61 -38.34 3.61
C GLY A 167 -58.12 -38.24 3.26
N GLY A 168 -57.25 -38.90 4.04
CA GLY A 168 -55.79 -38.85 3.86
C GLY A 168 -55.12 -37.55 4.35
N ARG A 169 -55.86 -36.65 5.00
CA ARG A 169 -55.35 -35.38 5.53
C ARG A 169 -55.45 -35.34 7.05
N ARG A 170 -54.53 -34.61 7.70
CA ARG A 170 -54.62 -34.31 9.13
C ARG A 170 -55.78 -33.34 9.37
N ALA A 171 -56.63 -33.70 10.31
CA ALA A 171 -57.78 -32.94 10.75
C ALA A 171 -57.77 -32.84 12.28
N CYS A 172 -58.53 -31.91 12.82
CA CYS A 172 -58.68 -31.68 14.25
C CYS A 172 -60.11 -31.24 14.51
N ARG A 173 -60.70 -31.69 15.63
CA ARG A 173 -62.04 -31.27 16.02
C ARG A 173 -61.95 -29.98 16.80
N ILE A 174 -62.40 -28.90 16.18
CA ILE A 174 -62.44 -27.59 16.81
C ILE A 174 -63.92 -27.24 17.04
N PRO A 175 -64.35 -26.92 18.27
CA PRO A 175 -65.68 -26.38 18.49
C PRO A 175 -65.78 -25.02 17.77
N PHE A 176 -66.85 -24.83 17.01
CA PHE A 176 -67.03 -23.65 16.18
C PHE A 176 -68.37 -22.98 16.52
N TRP A 177 -68.31 -21.70 16.88
CA TRP A 177 -69.49 -20.90 17.19
C TRP A 177 -70.15 -20.45 15.89
N ILE A 178 -71.41 -20.83 15.73
CA ILE A 178 -72.25 -20.48 14.58
C ILE A 178 -73.18 -19.29 14.86
N GLU A 179 -73.07 -18.69 16.06
CA GLU A 179 -73.87 -17.57 16.51
C GLU A 179 -73.01 -16.57 17.32
N ARG A 180 -73.49 -15.32 17.41
CA ARG A 180 -72.83 -14.25 18.16
C ARG A 180 -72.75 -14.59 19.65
N PRO A 181 -71.60 -14.33 20.33
CA PRO A 181 -71.53 -14.51 21.77
C PRO A 181 -72.56 -13.63 22.50
N PRO A 182 -73.16 -14.13 23.59
CA PRO A 182 -74.11 -13.35 24.37
C PRO A 182 -73.45 -12.07 24.89
N PRO A 183 -74.19 -10.95 25.03
CA PRO A 183 -73.65 -9.75 25.64
C PRO A 183 -73.14 -10.08 27.04
N ALA A 184 -71.94 -9.60 27.38
CA ALA A 184 -71.35 -9.80 28.69
C ALA A 184 -72.37 -9.37 29.77
N GLN A 185 -72.88 -10.33 30.53
CA GLN A 185 -73.72 -10.03 31.67
C GLN A 185 -72.82 -9.35 32.70
N ARG A 186 -73.07 -8.07 32.97
CA ARG A 186 -72.40 -7.37 34.07
C ARG A 186 -72.87 -8.02 35.37
N MET A 187 -72.01 -8.87 35.95
CA MET A 187 -72.09 -9.24 37.36
C MET A 187 -71.54 -8.09 38.21
#